data_AF-A0AAD9ULZ1-F1
#
_entry.id   AF-A0AAD9ULZ1-F1
#
_cell.length_a   1.000
_cell.length_b   1.000
_cell.length_c   1.000
_cell.angle_alpha   90.00
_cell.angle_beta   90.00
_cell.angle_gamma   90.00
#
_symmetry.space_group_name_H-M   'P 1'
#
loop_
_entity.id
_entity.type
_entity.pdbx_description
1 polymer ?
#
loop_
_entity_poly.entity_id
_entity_poly.type
_entity_poly.pdbx_seq_one_letter_code
_entity_poly.pdbx_strand_id
1 'polypeptide(L)'
;MTCSPNYYLKSHGNGTRGAQYGNDANKKTLEDDMLVEFNNASFGWINSREELLKSNTDNALFRNINFVLKQGEIAFVTGRQGCGKSSFIKSVLGEMTLLDGSMAVAPLSTGMPIFYASQNVWIPKGSIKSTIIFDHGYDENIYKKIVRCVELESDFSSWAEGDERVVSDRGYSLSGGQRIRLGLARAIYDYSIGFLRDISGHLW
;
A
#
# COMPACT_ATOMS: atom_id res chain seq x y z
N MET A 1 -0.12 -21.97 1.99
CA MET A 1 -0.08 -20.50 1.81
C MET A 1 -0.10 -20.21 0.31
N THR A 2 -1.27 -19.82 -0.21
CA THR A 2 -1.44 -19.48 -1.63
C THR A 2 -1.19 -17.98 -1.77
N CYS A 3 0.03 -17.61 -2.19
CA CYS A 3 0.32 -16.22 -2.54
C CYS A 3 -0.51 -15.78 -3.76
N SER A 4 -0.88 -14.50 -3.83
CA SER A 4 -1.58 -13.93 -4.97
C SER A 4 -0.84 -14.23 -6.28
N PRO A 5 -1.56 -14.60 -7.37
CA PRO A 5 -0.95 -15.01 -8.64
C PRO A 5 -0.02 -13.97 -9.28
N ASN A 6 -0.15 -12.70 -8.88
CA ASN A 6 0.58 -11.56 -9.45
C ASN A 6 2.09 -11.55 -9.14
N TYR A 7 2.60 -12.42 -8.26
CA TYR A 7 3.99 -12.34 -7.76
C TYR A 7 5.05 -13.04 -8.63
N TYR A 8 4.69 -13.63 -9.76
CA TYR A 8 5.64 -14.37 -10.63
C TYR A 8 5.79 -13.74 -12.01
N LEU A 9 6.51 -12.63 -12.08
CA LEU A 9 7.28 -12.27 -13.28
C LEU A 9 8.72 -11.92 -12.84
N LYS A 10 9.48 -12.95 -12.44
CA LYS A 10 10.95 -12.85 -12.40
C LYS A 10 11.49 -13.05 -13.81
N SER A 11 12.13 -12.02 -14.38
CA SER A 11 13.00 -12.17 -15.54
C SER A 11 14.25 -12.95 -15.14
N HIS A 12 14.36 -14.22 -15.51
CA HIS A 12 15.64 -14.93 -15.50
C HIS A 12 15.74 -15.74 -16.79
N GLY A 13 16.70 -15.36 -17.64
CA GLY A 13 17.03 -16.07 -18.86
C GLY A 13 17.77 -17.38 -18.56
N ASN A 14 17.35 -18.46 -19.21
CA ASN A 14 18.18 -19.28 -20.10
C ASN A 14 17.39 -20.49 -20.62
N GLY A 15 17.39 -20.69 -21.94
CA GLY A 15 17.28 -22.02 -22.56
C GLY A 15 15.92 -22.44 -23.15
N THR A 16 15.69 -22.05 -24.41
CA THR A 16 15.07 -22.85 -25.50
C THR A 16 13.65 -23.44 -25.33
N ARG A 17 12.65 -22.77 -25.93
CA ARG A 17 11.91 -23.20 -27.15
C ARG A 17 10.82 -22.18 -27.48
N GLY A 18 10.81 -21.73 -28.73
CA GLY A 18 10.19 -20.47 -29.16
C GLY A 18 8.67 -20.47 -29.21
N ALA A 19 8.09 -19.42 -28.63
CA ALA A 19 6.91 -18.77 -29.16
C ALA A 19 7.40 -17.42 -29.72
N GLN A 20 7.19 -17.20 -31.02
CA GLN A 20 7.51 -15.94 -31.68
C GLN A 20 6.63 -14.83 -31.09
N TYR A 21 7.22 -13.96 -30.27
CA TYR A 21 6.64 -12.65 -29.99
C TYR A 21 6.93 -11.77 -31.20
N GLY A 22 5.86 -11.26 -31.82
CA GLY A 22 5.95 -10.28 -32.89
C GLY A 22 6.83 -9.10 -32.46
N ASN A 23 7.80 -8.79 -33.30
CA ASN A 23 8.58 -7.56 -33.23
C ASN A 23 7.64 -6.40 -33.58
N ASP A 24 6.97 -5.83 -32.58
CA ASP A 24 6.40 -4.47 -32.61
C ASP A 24 5.72 -4.19 -31.27
N ALA A 25 6.52 -3.79 -30.27
CA ALA A 25 5.99 -3.09 -29.10
C ALA A 25 7.12 -2.23 -28.52
N ASN A 26 7.09 -0.97 -28.94
CA ASN A 26 7.74 0.15 -28.31
C ASN A 26 7.79 -0.07 -26.78
N LYS A 27 8.97 -0.32 -26.23
CA LYS A 27 9.18 -0.46 -24.79
C LYS A 27 8.90 0.92 -24.20
N LYS A 28 7.64 1.20 -23.86
CA LYS A 28 7.26 2.38 -23.10
C LYS A 28 7.99 2.28 -21.77
N THR A 29 9.15 2.93 -21.69
CA THR A 29 9.75 3.31 -20.43
C THR A 29 8.66 4.09 -19.70
N LEU A 30 8.22 3.58 -18.55
CA LEU A 30 7.35 4.36 -17.67
C LEU A 30 8.02 5.72 -17.47
N GLU A 31 7.28 6.81 -17.64
CA GLU A 31 7.82 8.13 -17.32
C GLU A 31 8.33 8.09 -15.87
N ASP A 32 9.48 8.73 -15.61
CA ASP A 32 10.21 8.59 -14.35
C ASP A 32 9.39 9.04 -13.12
N ASP A 33 8.33 9.81 -13.36
CA ASP A 33 7.39 10.32 -12.35
C ASP A 33 6.13 9.43 -12.16
N MET A 34 5.97 8.36 -12.92
CA MET A 34 4.75 7.54 -12.94
C MET A 34 4.69 6.58 -11.75
N LEU A 35 3.70 6.75 -10.87
CA LEU A 35 3.51 5.86 -9.71
C LEU A 35 2.52 4.73 -9.97
N VAL A 36 1.40 5.02 -10.62
CA VAL A 36 0.35 4.04 -10.95
C VAL A 36 -0.15 4.28 -12.38
N GLU A 37 -0.25 3.20 -13.15
CA GLU A 37 -0.86 3.17 -14.48
C GLU A 37 -1.80 1.97 -14.57
N PHE A 38 -3.05 2.23 -14.95
CA PHE A 38 -3.98 1.23 -15.46
C PHE A 38 -4.36 1.61 -16.88
N ASN A 39 -4.19 0.68 -17.83
CA ASN A 39 -4.64 0.85 -19.21
C ASN A 39 -5.59 -0.30 -19.57
N ASN A 40 -6.86 0.06 -19.80
CA ASN A 40 -7.97 -0.89 -20.03
C ASN A 40 -7.97 -2.05 -19.02
N ALA A 41 -7.58 -1.78 -17.78
CA ALA A 41 -7.35 -2.81 -16.78
C ALA A 41 -8.67 -3.36 -16.25
N SER A 42 -8.80 -4.68 -16.20
CA SER A 42 -9.94 -5.36 -15.61
C SER A 42 -9.49 -6.21 -14.44
N PHE A 43 -10.16 -6.08 -13.28
CA PHE A 43 -9.72 -6.71 -12.03
C PHE A 43 -10.80 -7.61 -11.43
N GLY A 44 -10.38 -8.75 -10.88
CA GLY A 44 -11.25 -9.69 -10.18
C GLY A 44 -10.61 -10.29 -8.94
N TRP A 45 -11.45 -10.87 -8.08
CA TRP A 45 -11.01 -11.71 -6.96
C TRP A 45 -10.86 -13.13 -7.45
N ILE A 46 -9.64 -13.67 -7.39
CA ILE A 46 -9.33 -15.03 -7.82
C ILE A 46 -8.55 -15.71 -6.71
N ASN A 47 -9.08 -16.84 -6.26
CA ASN A 47 -8.55 -17.56 -5.10
C ASN A 47 -7.83 -18.85 -5.49
N SER A 48 -7.91 -19.27 -6.76
CA SER A 48 -7.25 -20.49 -7.25
C SER A 48 -6.76 -20.36 -8.68
N ARG A 49 -5.76 -21.19 -9.06
CA ARG A 49 -5.29 -21.28 -10.44
C ARG A 49 -6.37 -21.80 -11.39
N GLU A 50 -7.23 -22.70 -10.93
CA GLU A 50 -8.33 -23.24 -11.74
C GLU A 50 -9.38 -22.17 -12.03
N GLU A 51 -9.68 -21.31 -11.06
CA GLU A 51 -10.54 -20.15 -11.22
C GLU A 51 -9.90 -19.13 -12.18
N LEU A 52 -8.58 -18.92 -12.11
CA LEU A 52 -7.86 -18.07 -13.07
C LEU A 52 -8.00 -18.57 -14.51
N LEU A 53 -7.77 -19.86 -14.73
CA LEU A 53 -7.86 -20.47 -16.06
C LEU A 53 -9.28 -20.47 -16.64
N LYS A 54 -10.30 -20.42 -15.76
CA LYS A 54 -11.72 -20.32 -16.14
C LYS A 54 -12.24 -18.88 -16.10
N SER A 55 -11.45 -17.94 -15.61
CA SER A 55 -11.89 -16.57 -15.43
C SER A 55 -11.96 -15.88 -16.78
N ASN A 56 -13.09 -15.24 -17.03
CA ASN A 56 -13.27 -14.31 -18.13
C ASN A 56 -13.51 -12.91 -17.54
N THR A 57 -13.32 -11.89 -18.37
CA THR A 57 -13.58 -10.47 -18.02
C THR A 57 -15.03 -10.23 -17.56
N ASP A 58 -15.96 -11.15 -17.89
CA ASP A 58 -17.34 -11.12 -17.43
C ASP A 58 -17.50 -11.24 -15.90
N ASN A 59 -16.55 -11.86 -15.19
CA ASN A 59 -16.58 -11.93 -13.74
C ASN A 59 -15.73 -10.83 -13.06
N ALA A 60 -15.17 -9.90 -13.84
CA ALA A 60 -14.38 -8.81 -13.30
C ALA A 60 -15.26 -7.83 -12.49
N LEU A 61 -14.77 -7.45 -11.31
CA LEU A 61 -15.38 -6.44 -10.46
C LEU A 61 -15.17 -5.03 -11.04
N PHE A 62 -14.03 -4.82 -11.69
CA PHE A 62 -13.76 -3.63 -12.50
C PHE A 62 -13.44 -4.03 -13.93
N ARG A 63 -13.91 -3.24 -14.90
CA ARG A 63 -13.68 -3.47 -16.33
C ARG A 63 -13.17 -2.20 -16.99
N ASN A 64 -12.19 -2.35 -17.87
CA ASN A 64 -11.67 -1.29 -18.74
C ASN A 64 -11.30 0.01 -18.00
N ILE A 65 -10.65 -0.13 -16.84
CA ILE A 65 -10.23 1.01 -16.03
C ILE A 65 -8.99 1.63 -16.65
N ASN A 66 -9.05 2.95 -16.85
CA ASN A 66 -7.92 3.78 -17.23
C ASN A 66 -7.65 4.77 -16.09
N PHE A 67 -6.46 4.74 -15.53
CA PHE A 67 -6.07 5.58 -14.40
C PHE A 67 -4.57 5.82 -14.40
N VAL A 68 -4.17 7.05 -14.12
CA VAL A 68 -2.76 7.45 -13.97
C VAL A 68 -2.62 8.26 -12.69
N LEU A 69 -1.57 7.97 -11.93
CA LEU A 69 -1.14 8.77 -10.79
C LEU A 69 0.36 9.02 -10.90
N LYS A 70 0.75 10.30 -10.90
CA LYS A 70 2.16 10.72 -10.91
C LYS A 70 2.65 11.13 -9.53
N GLN A 71 3.96 11.22 -9.39
CA GLN A 71 4.61 11.67 -8.18
C GLN A 71 4.19 13.11 -7.83
N GLY A 72 3.84 13.34 -6.56
CA GLY A 72 3.37 14.65 -6.09
C GLY A 72 1.89 14.92 -6.32
N GLU A 73 1.17 14.05 -7.04
CA GLU A 73 -0.27 14.17 -7.21
C GLU A 73 -1.06 13.54 -6.05
N ILE A 74 -2.24 14.08 -5.79
CA ILE A 74 -3.20 13.55 -4.83
C ILE A 74 -4.47 13.19 -5.58
N ALA A 75 -4.84 11.92 -5.55
CA ALA A 75 -6.09 11.43 -6.13
C ALA A 75 -7.12 11.11 -5.04
N PHE A 76 -8.35 11.57 -5.25
CA PHE A 76 -9.49 11.26 -4.39
C PHE A 76 -10.46 10.33 -5.12
N VAL A 77 -10.66 9.13 -4.59
CA VAL A 77 -11.63 8.16 -5.13
C VAL A 77 -12.96 8.31 -4.40
N THR A 78 -13.98 8.81 -5.09
CA THR A 78 -15.31 9.07 -4.52
C THR A 78 -16.40 8.24 -5.22
N GLY A 79 -17.55 8.07 -4.57
CA GLY A 79 -18.66 7.28 -5.09
C GLY A 79 -19.54 6.67 -4.00
N ARG A 80 -20.67 6.07 -4.39
CA ARG A 80 -21.67 5.48 -3.47
C ARG A 80 -21.09 4.34 -2.61
N GLN A 81 -21.68 4.07 -1.45
CA GLN A 81 -21.30 2.89 -0.65
C GLN A 81 -21.46 1.61 -1.48
N GLY A 82 -20.49 0.69 -1.40
CA GLY A 82 -20.50 -0.55 -2.17
C GLY A 82 -20.05 -0.44 -3.62
N CYS A 83 -19.73 0.74 -4.15
CA CYS A 83 -19.29 0.89 -5.55
C CYS A 83 -17.84 0.42 -5.83
N GLY A 84 -17.20 -0.26 -4.88
CA GLY A 84 -15.87 -0.83 -5.07
C GLY A 84 -14.67 0.04 -4.70
N LYS A 85 -14.80 1.27 -4.19
CA LYS A 85 -13.64 2.14 -3.86
C LYS A 85 -12.50 1.44 -3.10
N SER A 86 -12.84 0.66 -2.07
CA SER A 86 -11.85 -0.12 -1.31
C SER A 86 -11.20 -1.22 -2.16
N SER A 87 -11.98 -1.88 -3.04
CA SER A 87 -11.46 -2.82 -4.02
C SER A 87 -10.51 -2.14 -5.02
N PHE A 88 -10.81 -0.89 -5.44
CA PHE A 88 -9.93 -0.14 -6.34
C PHE A 88 -8.58 0.15 -5.68
N ILE A 89 -8.58 0.54 -4.39
CA ILE A 89 -7.32 0.68 -3.65
C ILE A 89 -6.58 -0.66 -3.55
N LYS A 90 -7.31 -1.76 -3.33
CA LYS A 90 -6.72 -3.12 -3.30
C LYS A 90 -6.15 -3.57 -4.64
N SER A 91 -6.67 -3.10 -5.78
CA SER A 91 -6.04 -3.37 -7.08
C SER A 91 -4.72 -2.61 -7.23
N VAL A 92 -4.63 -1.37 -6.73
CA VAL A 92 -3.35 -0.62 -6.67
C VAL A 92 -2.33 -1.32 -5.76
N LEU A 93 -2.78 -1.88 -4.63
CA LEU A 93 -1.93 -2.66 -3.71
C LEU A 93 -1.51 -4.04 -4.25
N GLY A 94 -2.02 -4.44 -5.42
CA GLY A 94 -1.72 -5.75 -6.02
C GLY A 94 -2.44 -6.94 -5.37
N GLU A 95 -3.42 -6.70 -4.50
CA GLU A 95 -4.23 -7.77 -3.86
C GLU A 95 -5.22 -8.41 -4.84
N MET A 96 -5.73 -7.64 -5.81
CA MET A 96 -6.65 -8.15 -6.84
C MET A 96 -5.90 -8.69 -8.04
N THR A 97 -6.48 -9.65 -8.74
CA THR A 97 -5.88 -10.23 -9.95
C THR A 97 -6.28 -9.40 -11.18
N LEU A 98 -5.29 -9.04 -12.00
CA LEU A 98 -5.53 -8.44 -13.32
C LEU A 98 -5.98 -9.53 -14.29
N LEU A 99 -7.17 -9.38 -14.86
CA LEU A 99 -7.77 -10.33 -15.80
C LEU A 99 -7.54 -9.95 -17.26
N ASP A 100 -7.49 -8.64 -17.53
CA ASP A 100 -7.34 -8.08 -18.87
C ASP A 100 -6.70 -6.69 -18.80
N GLY A 101 -6.12 -6.23 -19.91
CA GLY A 101 -5.41 -4.96 -20.03
C GLY A 101 -4.00 -4.99 -19.40
N SER A 102 -3.54 -3.84 -18.90
CA SER A 102 -2.23 -3.72 -18.26
C SER A 102 -2.24 -2.85 -17.02
N MET A 103 -1.36 -3.18 -16.08
CA MET A 103 -1.14 -2.45 -14.83
C MET A 103 0.36 -2.24 -14.62
N ALA A 104 0.75 -1.03 -14.22
CA ALA A 104 2.06 -0.72 -13.67
C ALA A 104 1.89 0.02 -12.35
N VAL A 105 2.57 -0.46 -11.31
CA VAL A 105 2.61 0.21 -10.00
C VAL A 105 4.06 0.24 -9.59
N ALA A 106 4.69 1.41 -9.72
CA ALA A 106 6.13 1.56 -9.52
C ALA A 106 6.59 1.00 -8.15
N PRO A 107 5.89 1.27 -7.02
CA PRO A 107 6.29 0.71 -5.74
C PRO A 107 6.31 -0.84 -5.70
N LEU A 108 5.34 -1.50 -6.35
CA LEU A 108 5.30 -2.97 -6.40
C LEU A 108 6.45 -3.56 -7.21
N SER A 109 6.89 -2.86 -8.26
CA SER A 109 7.98 -3.32 -9.14
C SER A 109 9.38 -2.98 -8.60
N THR A 110 9.51 -1.90 -7.84
CA THR A 110 10.80 -1.39 -7.32
C THR A 110 11.07 -1.83 -5.88
N GLY A 111 10.09 -2.42 -5.20
CA GLY A 111 10.19 -2.75 -3.78
C GLY A 111 10.03 -1.55 -2.85
N MET A 112 9.59 -0.38 -3.36
CA MET A 112 9.31 0.78 -2.54
C MET A 112 8.09 0.51 -1.65
N PRO A 113 8.14 0.86 -0.34
CA PRO A 113 7.05 0.58 0.57
C PRO A 113 5.78 1.35 0.18
N ILE A 114 4.63 0.68 0.29
CA ILE A 114 3.31 1.31 0.19
C ILE A 114 2.66 1.30 1.56
N PHE A 115 2.29 2.48 2.06
CA PHE A 115 1.56 2.62 3.31
C PHE A 115 0.06 2.64 3.04
N TYR A 116 -0.66 1.70 3.66
CA TYR A 116 -2.10 1.59 3.53
C TYR A 116 -2.78 1.66 4.90
N ALA A 117 -3.55 2.73 5.11
CA ALA A 117 -4.41 2.87 6.27
C ALA A 117 -5.84 2.45 5.91
N SER A 118 -6.22 1.23 6.29
CA SER A 118 -7.58 0.75 6.08
C SER A 118 -8.58 1.45 7.03
N GLN A 119 -9.87 1.38 6.71
CA GLN A 119 -10.95 1.89 7.58
C GLN A 119 -10.90 1.31 9.00
N ASN A 120 -10.39 0.08 9.16
CA ASN A 120 -10.19 -0.59 10.43
C ASN A 120 -8.69 -0.69 10.72
N VAL A 121 -8.11 0.36 11.30
CA VAL A 121 -6.70 0.35 11.72
C VAL A 121 -6.53 -0.63 12.87
N TRP A 122 -5.64 -1.61 12.69
CA TRP A 122 -5.24 -2.51 13.77
C TRP A 122 -4.32 -1.77 14.72
N ILE A 123 -4.72 -1.70 16.00
CA ILE A 123 -3.98 -1.03 17.07
C ILE A 123 -3.60 -2.08 18.11
N PRO A 124 -2.30 -2.32 18.36
CA PRO A 124 -1.83 -3.24 19.37
C PRO A 124 -2.15 -2.73 20.78
N LYS A 125 -2.08 -3.63 21.78
CA LYS A 125 -2.10 -3.22 23.19
C LYS A 125 -0.87 -2.38 23.49
N GLY A 126 -1.07 -1.30 24.23
CA GLY A 126 0.03 -0.47 24.73
C GLY A 126 -0.37 0.99 24.84
N SER A 127 0.64 1.84 25.05
CA SER A 127 0.46 3.29 24.93
C SER A 127 0.38 3.70 23.47
N ILE A 128 -0.09 4.92 23.23
CA ILE A 128 -0.13 5.50 21.88
C ILE A 128 1.27 5.66 21.33
N LYS A 129 2.21 6.09 22.17
CA LYS A 129 3.62 6.16 21.85
C LYS A 129 4.20 4.80 21.47
N SER A 130 3.97 3.76 22.27
CA SER A 130 4.44 2.40 21.93
C SER A 130 3.80 1.86 20.66
N THR A 131 2.58 2.31 20.32
CA THR A 131 1.91 1.95 19.06
C THR A 131 2.59 2.61 17.85
N ILE A 132 3.01 3.87 17.98
CA ILE A 132 3.71 4.60 16.90
C ILE A 132 5.11 4.03 16.70
N ILE A 133 5.86 3.85 17.80
CA ILE A 133 7.24 3.36 17.76
C ILE A 133 7.29 1.87 17.38
N PHE A 134 6.31 1.09 17.84
CA PHE A 134 6.26 -0.36 17.65
C PHE A 134 7.59 -1.03 18.07
N ASP A 135 8.16 -1.90 17.24
CA ASP A 135 9.41 -2.63 17.52
C ASP A 135 10.69 -1.85 17.16
N HIS A 136 10.58 -0.54 16.90
CA HIS A 136 11.73 0.30 16.56
C HIS A 136 12.35 0.98 17.79
N GLY A 137 13.60 1.43 17.63
CA GLY A 137 14.22 2.32 18.62
C GLY A 137 13.51 3.67 18.67
N TYR A 138 13.47 4.29 19.86
CA TYR A 138 12.91 5.63 20.03
C TYR A 138 13.91 6.69 19.58
N ASP A 139 13.51 7.50 18.59
CA ASP A 139 14.18 8.73 18.17
C ASP A 139 13.23 9.90 18.41
N GLU A 140 13.59 10.74 19.38
CA GLU A 140 12.76 11.87 19.80
C GLU A 140 12.53 12.90 18.70
N ASN A 141 13.52 13.15 17.84
CA ASN A 141 13.43 14.15 16.79
C ASN A 141 12.47 13.71 15.69
N ILE A 142 12.57 12.45 15.27
CA ILE A 142 11.69 11.83 14.28
C ILE A 142 10.28 11.73 14.84
N TYR A 143 10.14 11.24 16.07
CA TYR A 143 8.86 11.09 16.73
C TYR A 143 8.10 12.42 16.81
N LYS A 144 8.73 13.48 17.33
CA LYS A 144 8.11 14.81 17.43
C LYS A 144 7.70 15.37 16.08
N LYS A 145 8.55 15.23 15.06
CA LYS A 145 8.23 15.66 13.68
C LYS A 145 6.99 14.93 13.15
N ILE A 146 6.93 13.61 13.32
CA ILE A 146 5.82 12.80 12.83
C ILE A 146 4.52 13.16 13.55
N VAL A 147 4.54 13.21 14.88
CA VAL A 147 3.38 13.57 15.71
C VAL A 147 2.79 14.93 15.29
N ARG A 148 3.66 15.90 15.00
CA ARG A 148 3.26 17.20 14.46
C ARG A 148 2.68 17.11 13.05
N CYS A 149 3.35 16.38 12.15
CA CYS A 149 2.92 16.22 10.75
C CYS A 149 1.56 15.53 10.62
N VAL A 150 1.27 14.54 11.48
CA VAL A 150 -0.02 13.84 11.47
C VAL A 150 -1.08 14.52 12.33
N GLU A 151 -0.79 15.67 12.94
CA GLU A 151 -1.71 16.44 13.77
C GLU A 151 -2.24 15.67 15.02
N LEU A 152 -1.35 14.92 15.68
CA LEU A 152 -1.68 14.22 16.94
C LEU A 152 -1.39 15.07 18.19
N GLU A 153 -0.65 16.18 18.09
CA GLU A 153 -0.31 17.04 19.24
C GLU A 153 -1.54 17.57 19.97
N SER A 154 -2.60 17.93 19.22
CA SER A 154 -3.87 18.41 19.77
C SER A 154 -4.64 17.31 20.49
N ASP A 155 -4.65 16.11 19.91
CA ASP A 155 -5.23 14.92 20.54
C ASP A 155 -4.51 14.61 21.86
N PHE A 156 -3.16 14.64 21.87
CA PHE A 156 -2.35 14.35 23.06
C PHE A 156 -2.59 15.38 24.17
N SER A 157 -2.70 16.65 23.81
CA SER A 157 -3.00 17.74 24.75
C SER A 157 -4.37 17.59 25.41
N SER A 158 -5.30 16.89 24.77
CA SER A 158 -6.63 16.62 25.33
C SER A 158 -6.67 15.44 26.31
N TRP A 159 -5.61 14.63 26.36
CA TRP A 159 -5.54 13.44 27.19
C TRP A 159 -4.67 13.71 28.43
N ALA A 160 -5.15 13.31 29.60
CA ALA A 160 -4.43 13.51 30.86
C ALA A 160 -3.03 12.86 30.85
N GLU A 161 -2.88 11.73 30.16
CA GLU A 161 -1.63 10.97 30.04
C GLU A 161 -0.88 11.24 28.73
N GLY A 162 -1.35 12.18 27.89
CA GLY A 162 -0.74 12.47 26.61
C GLY A 162 -0.58 11.24 25.72
N ASP A 163 0.61 11.06 25.14
CA ASP A 163 0.95 9.91 24.31
C ASP A 163 1.25 8.62 25.08
N GLU A 164 1.37 8.70 26.41
CA GLU A 164 1.47 7.52 27.28
C GLU A 164 0.10 6.90 27.59
N ARG A 165 -1.01 7.57 27.18
CA ARG A 165 -2.36 7.05 27.32
C ARG A 165 -2.45 5.61 26.80
N VAL A 166 -2.89 4.70 27.66
CA VAL A 166 -3.06 3.29 27.32
C VAL A 166 -4.35 3.08 26.52
N VAL A 167 -4.23 2.37 25.41
CA VAL A 167 -5.35 2.02 24.54
C VAL A 167 -5.71 0.55 24.73
N SER A 168 -7.01 0.29 24.95
CA SER A 168 -7.54 -1.07 25.06
C SER A 168 -7.51 -1.80 23.71
N ASP A 169 -7.68 -3.12 23.75
CA ASP A 169 -7.74 -3.96 22.54
C ASP A 169 -8.63 -3.35 21.45
N ARG A 170 -8.09 -3.25 20.23
CA ARG A 170 -8.73 -2.71 19.02
C ARG A 170 -9.00 -1.20 19.02
N GLY A 171 -8.56 -0.45 20.04
CA GLY A 171 -8.61 1.02 20.03
C GLY A 171 -10.01 1.62 19.96
N TYR A 172 -10.99 0.96 20.58
CA TYR A 172 -12.37 1.46 20.65
C TYR A 172 -12.50 2.80 21.39
N SER A 173 -11.54 3.14 22.26
CA SER A 173 -11.49 4.40 23.00
C SER A 173 -11.04 5.61 22.17
N LEU A 174 -10.68 5.41 20.90
CA LEU A 174 -10.27 6.45 19.96
C LEU A 174 -11.36 6.74 18.92
N SER A 175 -11.38 7.96 18.38
CA SER A 175 -12.22 8.29 17.22
C SER A 175 -11.68 7.63 15.94
N GLY A 176 -12.50 7.52 14.89
CA GLY A 176 -12.05 6.98 13.60
C GLY A 176 -10.88 7.77 13.00
N GLY A 177 -10.93 9.10 13.09
CA GLY A 177 -9.85 9.98 12.62
C GLY A 177 -8.56 9.79 13.41
N GLN A 178 -8.66 9.68 14.74
CA GLN A 178 -7.49 9.41 15.60
C GLN A 178 -6.84 8.08 15.26
N ARG A 179 -7.63 7.02 15.01
CA ARG A 179 -7.09 5.73 14.59
C ARG A 179 -6.34 5.81 13.27
N ILE A 180 -6.87 6.54 12.29
CA ILE A 180 -6.22 6.73 10.98
C ILE A 180 -4.90 7.51 11.16
N ARG A 181 -4.92 8.63 11.89
CA ARG A 181 -3.71 9.42 12.20
C ARG A 181 -2.65 8.59 12.92
N LEU A 182 -3.07 7.75 13.87
CA LEU A 182 -2.17 6.84 14.59
C LEU A 182 -1.55 5.79 13.67
N GLY A 183 -2.34 5.17 12.79
CA GLY A 183 -1.84 4.23 11.79
C GLY A 183 -0.86 4.89 10.81
N LEU A 184 -1.16 6.13 10.40
CA LEU A 184 -0.27 6.93 9.55
C LEU A 184 1.05 7.28 10.26
N ALA A 185 0.99 7.69 11.52
CA ALA A 185 2.17 7.99 12.31
C ALA A 185 3.09 6.77 12.43
N ARG A 186 2.51 5.60 12.72
CA ARG A 186 3.25 4.33 12.78
C ARG A 186 3.93 3.99 11.44
N ALA A 187 3.20 4.13 10.34
CA ALA A 187 3.72 3.90 8.99
C ALA A 187 4.92 4.81 8.65
N ILE A 188 4.79 6.12 8.92
CA ILE A 188 5.87 7.08 8.65
C ILE A 188 7.07 6.84 9.58
N TYR A 189 6.83 6.43 10.83
CA TYR A 189 7.89 6.15 11.79
C TYR A 189 8.72 4.93 11.36
N ASP A 190 8.06 3.83 10.99
CA ASP A 190 8.68 2.63 10.43
C ASP A 190 9.54 2.97 9.20
N TYR A 191 8.98 3.75 8.25
CA TYR A 191 9.74 4.22 7.08
C TYR A 191 10.99 5.03 7.47
N SER A 192 10.83 5.98 8.38
CA SER A 192 11.90 6.91 8.75
C SER A 192 13.05 6.19 9.44
N ILE A 193 12.75 5.24 10.34
CA ILE A 193 13.77 4.42 11.01
C ILE A 193 14.34 3.37 10.07
N GLY A 194 13.52 2.70 9.26
CA GLY A 194 13.98 1.72 8.26
C GLY A 194 14.96 2.33 7.27
N PHE A 195 14.65 3.52 6.76
CA PHE A 195 15.53 4.29 5.87
C PHE A 195 16.85 4.67 6.54
N LEU A 196 16.82 5.13 7.79
CA LEU A 196 18.05 5.43 8.55
C LEU A 196 18.91 4.20 8.78
N ARG A 197 18.30 3.04 9.03
CA ARG A 197 19.03 1.78 9.20
C ARG A 197 19.71 1.34 7.91
N ASP A 198 19.03 1.44 6.77
CA ASP A 198 19.60 1.07 5.46
C ASP A 198 20.82 1.93 5.10
N ILE A 199 20.75 3.24 5.38
CA ILE A 199 21.89 4.16 5.21
C ILE A 199 23.04 3.83 6.17
N SER A 200 22.74 3.49 7.43
CA SER A 200 23.76 3.16 8.43
C SER A 200 24.40 1.78 8.22
N GLY A 201 23.73 0.86 7.51
CA GLY A 201 24.23 -0.48 7.19
C GLY A 201 25.27 -0.51 6.07
N HIS A 202 25.43 0.57 5.32
CA HIS A 202 26.48 0.74 4.29
C HIS A 202 27.76 1.42 4.83
N LEU A 203 27.90 1.58 6.15
CA LEU A 203 29.05 2.23 6.80
C LEU A 203 29.89 1.31 7.70
N TRP A 204 29.78 -0.02 7.54
CA TRP A 204 30.68 -0.98 8.18
C TRP A 204 31.08 -2.12 7.24
#